data_AF-A0A6V8PPG1-F1
#
_entry.id   AF-A0A6V8PPG1-F1
#
_cell.length_a   1.000
_cell.length_b   1.000
_cell.length_c   1.000
_cell.angle_alpha   90.00
_cell.angle_beta   90.00
_cell.angle_gamma   90.00
#
_symmetry.space_group_name_H-M   'P 1'
#
loop_
_entity.id
_entity.type
_entity.pdbx_description
1 polymer ?
#
loop_
_entity_poly.entity_id
_entity_poly.type
_entity_poly.pdbx_seq_one_letter_code
_entity_poly.pdbx_strand_id
1 'polypeptide(L)'
;MSTVETTALGAALLAAVGAGLSPSLKEASERTTKVAEVNYPIPTNQRIYDRGYEYFLTQTSRNQKVNHKRSAISYQLVVRIQ
;
A
#
# COMPACT_ATOMS: atom_id res chain seq x y z
N MET A 1 -6.32 15.39 14.90
CA MET A 1 -7.17 15.29 13.69
C MET A 1 -6.20 15.12 12.53
N SER A 2 -6.04 13.91 12.03
CA SER A 2 -4.99 13.58 11.06
C SER A 2 -5.68 12.97 9.83
N THR A 3 -5.74 13.75 8.75
CA THR A 3 -6.58 13.46 7.58
C THR A 3 -5.80 12.58 6.62
N VAL A 4 -6.36 11.42 6.26
CA VAL A 4 -5.70 10.44 5.39
C VAL A 4 -5.92 10.82 3.92
N GLU A 5 -5.32 11.92 3.47
CA GLU A 5 -5.47 12.44 2.09
C GLU A 5 -4.22 12.15 1.25
N THR A 6 -3.83 10.88 1.18
CA THR A 6 -2.61 10.46 0.46
C THR A 6 -2.64 10.81 -1.02
N THR A 7 -3.82 10.77 -1.64
CA THR A 7 -4.01 11.13 -3.06
C THR A 7 -3.83 12.62 -3.31
N ALA A 8 -4.45 13.48 -2.48
CA ALA A 8 -4.32 14.92 -2.61
C ALA A 8 -2.89 15.39 -2.32
N LEU A 9 -2.24 14.78 -1.32
CA LEU A 9 -0.84 15.03 -1.00
C LEU A 9 0.08 14.66 -2.18
N GLY A 10 -0.15 13.52 -2.83
CA GLY A 10 0.60 13.11 -4.02
C GLY A 10 0.47 14.11 -5.18
N ALA A 11 -0.73 14.61 -5.44
CA ALA A 11 -0.97 15.64 -6.45
C ALA A 11 -0.25 16.96 -6.12
N ALA A 12 -0.27 17.38 -4.84
CA ALA A 12 0.42 18.58 -4.39
C ALA A 12 1.94 18.47 -4.52
N LEU A 13 2.53 17.31 -4.20
CA LEU A 13 3.97 17.05 -4.36
C LEU A 13 4.39 17.09 -5.83
N LEU A 14 3.59 16.50 -6.72
CA LEU A 14 3.83 16.55 -8.16
C LEU A 14 3.75 18.00 -8.69
N ALA A 15 2.76 18.77 -8.24
CA ALA A 15 2.64 20.18 -8.58
C ALA A 15 3.83 21.00 -8.06
N ALA A 16 4.31 20.73 -6.85
CA ALA A 16 5.47 21.41 -6.27
C ALA A 16 6.76 21.16 -7.05
N VAL A 17 6.99 19.93 -7.51
CA VAL A 17 8.15 19.60 -8.36
C VAL A 17 8.00 20.21 -9.75
N GLY A 18 6.81 20.12 -10.36
CA GLY A 18 6.53 20.71 -11.68
C GLY A 18 6.62 22.24 -11.69
N ALA A 19 6.31 22.90 -10.57
CA ALA A 19 6.46 24.33 -10.38
C ALA A 19 7.89 24.77 -10.01
N GLY A 20 8.83 23.84 -9.85
CA GLY A 20 10.22 24.13 -9.46
C GLY A 20 10.40 24.52 -7.98
N LEU A 21 9.36 24.35 -7.15
CA LEU A 21 9.41 24.63 -5.70
C LEU A 21 10.22 23.57 -4.93
N SER A 22 10.37 22.37 -5.49
CA SER A 22 11.17 21.29 -4.91
C SER A 22 12.01 20.58 -5.97
N PRO A 23 13.31 20.33 -5.74
CA PRO A 23 14.21 19.71 -6.72
C PRO A 23 13.85 18.28 -7.12
N SER A 24 13.19 17.54 -6.22
CA SER A 24 12.77 16.17 -6.46
C SER A 24 11.55 15.78 -5.64
N LEU A 25 10.83 14.75 -6.09
CA LEU A 25 9.72 14.15 -5.34
C LEU A 25 10.16 13.57 -4.00
N LYS A 26 11.37 13.00 -3.95
CA LYS A 26 11.94 12.44 -2.72
C LYS A 26 12.10 13.51 -1.64
N GLU A 27 12.71 14.63 -2.01
CA GLU A 27 12.91 15.74 -1.10
C GLU A 27 11.59 16.41 -0.69
N ALA A 28 10.66 16.57 -1.64
CA ALA A 28 9.33 17.10 -1.36
C ALA A 28 8.56 16.22 -0.35
N SER A 29 8.65 14.89 -0.53
CA SER A 29 8.04 13.90 0.36
C SER A 29 8.67 13.95 1.76
N GLU A 30 10.00 13.97 1.87
CA GLU A 30 10.70 14.03 3.16
C GLU A 30 10.38 15.30 3.96
N ARG A 31 10.15 16.42 3.27
CA ARG A 31 9.79 17.70 3.92
C ARG A 31 8.34 17.75 4.38
N THR A 32 7.43 17.03 3.71
CA THR A 32 5.98 17.19 3.87
C THR A 32 5.32 16.01 4.59
N THR A 33 5.92 14.82 4.57
CA THR A 33 5.38 13.61 5.20
C THR A 33 6.09 13.30 6.51
N LYS A 34 5.36 12.69 7.45
CA LYS A 34 5.96 12.19 8.69
C LYS A 34 5.43 10.79 8.98
N VAL A 35 6.31 9.91 9.46
CA VAL A 35 5.90 8.59 9.93
C VAL A 35 5.09 8.77 11.20
N ALA A 36 3.79 8.49 11.11
CA ALA A 36 2.90 8.60 12.27
C ALA A 36 2.89 7.34 13.13
N GLU A 37 3.01 6.16 12.51
CA GLU A 37 2.91 4.89 13.22
C GLU A 37 3.68 3.81 12.46
N VAL A 38 4.40 2.97 13.21
CA VAL A 38 5.08 1.79 12.68
C VAL A 38 4.46 0.57 13.35
N ASN A 39 3.79 -0.27 12.54
CA ASN A 39 3.18 -1.50 13.01
C ASN A 39 4.09 -2.69 12.71
N TYR A 40 4.49 -3.40 13.75
CA TYR A 40 5.31 -4.61 13.63
C TYR A 40 4.42 -5.87 13.60
N PRO A 41 4.78 -6.90 12.82
CA PRO A 41 4.03 -8.14 12.80
C PRO A 41 4.10 -8.81 14.17
N ILE A 42 2.95 -9.30 14.66
CA ILE A 42 2.87 -10.07 15.90
C ILE A 42 3.36 -11.50 15.59
N PRO A 43 4.48 -11.99 16.16
CA PRO A 43 5.08 -13.27 15.78
C PRO A 43 4.15 -14.47 15.95
N THR A 44 3.28 -14.44 16.96
CA THR A 44 2.31 -15.50 17.22
C THR A 44 1.27 -15.65 16.11
N ASN A 45 0.98 -14.58 15.38
CA ASN A 45 -0.05 -14.57 14.35
C ASN A 45 0.49 -14.96 12.97
N GLN A 46 1.82 -14.96 12.77
CA GLN A 46 2.44 -15.29 11.48
C GLN A 46 1.94 -16.64 10.95
N ARG A 47 1.98 -17.69 11.78
CA ARG A 47 1.52 -19.03 11.41
C ARG A 47 0.04 -19.10 10.99
N ILE A 48 -0.80 -18.20 11.51
CA ILE A 48 -2.23 -18.15 11.18
C ILE A 48 -2.40 -17.48 9.81
N TYR A 49 -1.70 -16.38 9.57
CA TYR A 49 -1.69 -15.70 8.28
C TYR A 49 -1.08 -16.57 7.18
N ASP A 50 0.01 -17.27 7.46
CA ASP A 50 0.66 -18.19 6.51
C ASP A 50 -0.30 -19.29 6.06
N ARG A 51 -0.97 -19.96 7.02
CA ARG A 51 -1.98 -20.98 6.72
C ARG A 51 -3.17 -20.41 5.94
N GLY A 52 -3.62 -19.20 6.30
CA GLY A 52 -4.69 -18.50 5.58
C GLY A 52 -4.30 -18.15 4.15
N TYR A 53 -3.04 -17.75 3.94
CA TYR A 53 -2.49 -17.43 2.62
C TYR A 53 -2.34 -18.69 1.76
N GLU A 54 -1.85 -19.80 2.32
CA GLU A 54 -1.82 -21.11 1.65
C GLU A 54 -3.23 -21.56 1.23
N TYR A 55 -4.22 -21.41 2.12
CA TYR A 55 -5.61 -21.67 1.77
C TYR A 55 -6.06 -20.77 0.61
N PHE A 56 -5.81 -19.47 0.67
CA PHE A 56 -6.13 -18.55 -0.42
C PHE A 56 -5.47 -18.94 -1.75
N LEU A 57 -4.19 -19.35 -1.74
CA LEU A 57 -3.47 -19.80 -2.92
C LEU A 57 -4.02 -21.09 -3.50
N THR A 58 -4.35 -22.07 -2.66
CA THR A 58 -4.97 -23.33 -3.12
C THR A 58 -6.35 -23.08 -3.72
N GLN A 59 -7.13 -22.18 -3.13
CA GLN A 59 -8.45 -21.80 -3.64
C GLN A 59 -8.35 -21.00 -4.93
N THR A 60 -7.42 -20.04 -5.03
CA THR A 60 -7.20 -19.29 -6.27
C THR A 60 -6.63 -20.16 -7.38
N SER A 61 -5.77 -21.13 -7.08
CA SER A 61 -5.19 -22.07 -8.06
C SER A 61 -6.23 -23.09 -8.55
N ARG A 62 -7.15 -23.54 -7.68
CA ARG A 62 -8.35 -24.30 -8.07
C ARG A 62 -9.29 -23.44 -8.91
N ASN A 63 -9.44 -22.18 -8.55
CA ASN A 63 -10.24 -21.21 -9.28
C ASN A 63 -9.57 -20.73 -10.56
N GLN A 64 -8.25 -20.83 -10.76
CA GLN A 64 -7.58 -20.35 -11.97
C GLN A 64 -7.86 -21.26 -13.17
N LYS A 65 -8.05 -22.58 -12.93
CA LYS A 65 -8.60 -23.50 -13.94
C LYS A 65 -10.07 -23.21 -14.28
N VAL A 66 -10.81 -22.57 -13.38
CA VAL A 66 -12.22 -22.17 -13.56
C VAL A 66 -12.35 -20.74 -14.10
N ASN A 67 -11.34 -19.89 -13.89
CA ASN A 67 -11.39 -18.44 -14.12
C ASN A 67 -10.39 -17.95 -15.19
N HIS A 68 -10.33 -18.62 -16.34
CA HIS A 68 -10.11 -17.87 -17.60
C HIS A 68 -11.27 -16.88 -17.88
N LYS A 69 -12.29 -16.79 -17.00
CA LYS A 69 -13.42 -15.86 -17.15
C LYS A 69 -13.55 -14.72 -16.16
N ARG A 70 -12.84 -14.62 -15.03
CA ARG A 70 -13.04 -13.46 -14.13
C ARG A 70 -11.75 -12.94 -13.49
N SER A 71 -11.53 -11.67 -13.81
CA SER A 71 -10.39 -10.80 -13.59
C SER A 71 -9.91 -10.71 -12.13
N ALA A 72 -8.59 -10.48 -12.03
CA ALA A 72 -7.75 -10.35 -10.86
C ALA A 72 -8.22 -9.32 -9.82
N ILE A 73 -7.99 -9.63 -8.55
CA ILE A 73 -8.00 -8.67 -7.45
C ILE A 73 -6.64 -8.76 -6.76
N SER A 74 -5.82 -7.73 -6.97
CA SER A 74 -4.49 -7.56 -6.36
C SER A 74 -4.64 -7.06 -4.91
N TYR A 75 -3.93 -7.69 -3.99
CA TYR A 75 -3.76 -7.17 -2.63
C TYR A 75 -2.65 -6.11 -2.63
N GLN A 76 -3.00 -4.85 -2.36
CA GLN A 76 -2.06 -3.75 -2.18
C GLN A 76 -1.76 -3.56 -0.69
N LEU A 77 -0.47 -3.45 -0.37
CA LEU A 77 0.11 -3.12 0.92
C LEU A 77 -0.37 -1.72 1.36
N VAL A 78 -1.16 -1.61 2.42
CA VAL A 78 -1.62 -0.30 2.92
C VAL A 78 -0.55 0.28 3.84
N VAL A 79 0.35 1.07 3.27
CA VAL A 79 1.21 1.99 4.04
C VAL A 79 0.38 3.24 4.33
N ARG A 80 -0.05 3.41 5.60
CA ARG A 80 -0.67 4.67 6.05
C ARG A 80 0.42 5.72 6.23
N ILE A 81 0.41 6.74 5.37
CA ILE A 81 1.20 7.96 5.51
C ILE A 81 0.24 9.06 6.00
N GLN A 82 0.66 9.80 7.03
CA GLN A 82 0.00 11.03 7.50
C GLN A 82 0.71 12.25 6.90
#